data_AF-A0A1I3Y1P2-F1
#
_entry.id   AF-A0A1I3Y1P2-F1
#
_cell.length_a   1.000
_cell.length_b   1.000
_cell.length_c   1.000
_cell.angle_alpha   90.00
_cell.angle_beta   90.00
_cell.angle_gamma   90.00
#
_symmetry.space_group_name_H-M   'P 1'
#
loop_
_entity.id
_entity.type
_entity.pdbx_description
1 polymer ?
#
loop_
_entity_poly.entity_id
_entity_poly.type
_entity_poly.pdbx_seq_one_letter_code
_entity_poly.pdbx_strand_id
1 'polypeptide(L)'
;MVGAFREKASMGQANGPDVDLIVNGTELYASYETPDGFPAIYDEALGLFCYALVVEGRFVSTGVSVASPPPPGVERHAAESDEVRTRKIRDRTQQMEQRSHAAPKEE
;
A
#
# COMPACT_ATOMS: atom_id res chain seq x y z
N MET A 1 13.37 8.35 13.79
CA MET A 1 12.33 7.37 13.42
C MET A 1 11.12 8.18 12.97
N VAL A 2 11.00 8.47 11.67
CA VAL A 2 9.88 9.25 11.14
C VAL A 2 8.81 8.24 10.74
N GLY A 3 7.85 8.01 11.63
CA GLY A 3 6.62 7.29 11.28
C GLY A 3 5.81 8.19 10.37
N ALA A 4 5.34 7.68 9.24
CA ALA A 4 4.40 8.40 8.41
C ALA A 4 3.10 8.58 9.21
N PHE A 5 2.96 9.80 9.73
CA PHE A 5 1.69 10.38 10.12
C PHE A 5 0.77 10.40 8.90
N ARG A 6 -0.56 10.36 9.08
CA ARG A 6 -1.58 10.47 8.01
C ARG A 6 -1.24 11.61 7.07
N GLU A 7 -0.47 11.32 6.02
CA GLU A 7 0.07 12.32 5.12
C GLU A 7 -0.68 12.18 3.80
N LYS A 8 -1.23 13.31 3.33
CA LYS A 8 -1.78 13.40 1.99
C LYS A 8 -0.61 13.45 1.01
N ALA A 9 -0.52 12.46 0.14
CA ALA A 9 0.45 12.42 -0.94
C ALA A 9 -0.28 12.23 -2.27
N SER A 10 0.16 12.96 -3.30
CA SER A 10 -0.23 12.69 -4.67
C SER A 10 0.62 11.55 -5.21
N MET A 11 -0.05 10.47 -5.62
CA MET A 11 0.59 9.21 -6.02
C MET A 11 0.47 9.03 -7.53
N GLY A 12 1.61 8.93 -8.20
CA GLY A 12 1.67 8.63 -9.63
C GLY A 12 1.18 7.23 -9.95
N GLN A 13 0.56 7.08 -11.12
CA GLN A 13 0.02 5.81 -11.64
C GLN A 13 0.64 5.50 -13.00
N ALA A 14 0.91 4.22 -13.27
CA ALA A 14 1.43 3.84 -14.59
C ALA A 14 0.37 4.00 -15.71
N ASN A 15 -0.92 3.85 -15.37
CA ASN A 15 -2.01 3.83 -16.34
C ASN A 15 -3.18 4.76 -15.94
N GLY A 16 -2.89 5.93 -15.37
CA GLY A 16 -3.92 6.88 -14.96
C GLY A 16 -3.33 8.23 -14.53
N PRO A 17 -4.17 9.22 -14.22
CA PRO A 17 -3.72 10.44 -13.57
C PRO A 17 -3.21 10.13 -12.15
N ASP A 18 -2.51 11.09 -11.56
CA ASP A 18 -2.15 11.00 -10.15
C ASP A 18 -3.39 11.02 -9.26
N VAL A 19 -3.32 10.34 -8.11
CA VAL A 19 -4.40 10.30 -7.10
C VAL A 19 -3.91 10.73 -5.73
N ASP A 20 -4.76 11.48 -5.03
CA ASP A 20 -4.51 11.85 -3.64
C ASP A 20 -4.82 10.67 -2.72
N LEU A 21 -3.83 10.22 -1.96
CA LEU A 21 -3.98 9.17 -0.94
C LEU A 21 -3.45 9.66 0.40
N ILE A 22 -4.06 9.16 1.47
CA ILE A 22 -3.53 9.20 2.82
C ILE A 22 -2.59 8.00 2.97
N VAL A 23 -1.30 8.29 3.12
CA VAL A 23 -0.28 7.27 3.38
C VAL A 23 -0.09 7.14 4.88
N ASN A 24 -0.14 5.91 5.38
CA ASN A 24 0.11 5.59 6.78
C ASN A 24 1.15 4.50 6.87
N GLY A 25 2.18 4.66 7.71
CA GLY A 25 3.10 3.56 7.98
C GLY A 25 4.53 3.96 8.26
N THR A 26 5.43 3.07 7.90
CA THR A 26 6.87 3.21 8.06
C THR A 26 7.55 2.74 6.78
N GLU A 27 8.87 2.86 6.73
CA GLU A 27 9.68 2.31 5.63
C GLU A 27 9.47 0.81 5.40
N LEU A 28 9.05 0.07 6.44
CA LEU A 28 8.86 -1.38 6.38
C LEU A 28 7.45 -1.79 5.95
N TYR A 29 6.47 -0.90 6.11
CA TYR A 29 5.08 -1.16 5.78
C TYR A 29 4.31 0.14 5.64
N ALA A 30 3.61 0.31 4.52
CA ALA A 30 2.66 1.39 4.33
C ALA A 30 1.29 0.85 3.92
N SER A 31 0.24 1.49 4.41
CA SER A 31 -1.11 1.37 3.89
C SER A 31 -1.54 2.68 3.24
N TYR A 32 -2.41 2.56 2.24
CA TYR A 32 -2.95 3.68 1.50
C TYR A 32 -4.45 3.74 1.71
N GLU A 33 -4.98 4.96 1.84
CA GLU A 33 -6.39 5.22 2.05
C GLU A 33 -6.81 6.41 1.20
N THR A 34 -7.99 6.40 0.60
CA THR A 34 -8.53 7.60 -0.06
C THR A 34 -8.84 8.68 0.98
N PRO A 35 -8.99 9.97 0.59
CA PRO A 35 -9.39 11.02 1.53
C PRO A 35 -10.72 10.74 2.25
N ASP A 36 -11.59 9.94 1.63
CA ASP A 36 -12.89 9.51 2.17
C ASP A 36 -12.80 8.29 3.10
N GLY A 37 -11.60 7.76 3.33
CA GLY A 37 -11.37 6.68 4.28
C GLY A 37 -11.38 5.28 3.68
N PHE A 38 -11.39 5.10 2.36
CA PHE A 38 -11.41 3.76 1.76
C PHE A 38 -10.00 3.21 1.56
N PRO A 39 -9.71 1.95 1.92
CA PRO A 39 -8.40 1.36 1.71
C PRO A 39 -8.10 1.22 0.22
N ALA A 40 -6.83 1.48 -0.14
CA ALA A 40 -6.34 1.42 -1.50
C ALA A 40 -5.10 0.53 -1.59
N ILE A 41 -4.93 -0.15 -2.71
CA ILE A 41 -3.74 -0.92 -3.06
C ILE A 41 -3.36 -0.63 -4.50
N TYR A 42 -2.06 -0.62 -4.79
CA TYR A 42 -1.58 -0.53 -6.16
C TYR A 42 -1.74 -1.89 -6.85
N ASP A 43 -2.55 -1.94 -7.90
CA ASP A 43 -2.75 -3.12 -8.73
C ASP A 43 -1.75 -3.07 -9.89
N GLU A 44 -0.68 -3.85 -9.77
CA GLU A 44 0.39 -3.92 -10.77
C GLU A 44 -0.10 -4.37 -12.16
N ALA A 45 -1.16 -5.19 -12.21
CA ALA A 45 -1.69 -5.67 -13.49
C ALA A 45 -2.45 -4.55 -14.24
N LEU A 46 -3.08 -3.64 -13.50
CA LEU A 46 -3.81 -2.51 -14.06
C LEU A 46 -2.96 -1.23 -14.16
N GLY A 47 -1.86 -1.15 -13.40
CA GLY A 47 -1.06 0.07 -13.26
C GLY A 47 -1.80 1.19 -12.54
N LEU A 48 -2.71 0.83 -11.62
CA LEU A 48 -3.64 1.75 -10.98
C LEU A 48 -3.75 1.51 -9.47
N PHE A 49 -4.01 2.57 -8.70
CA PHE A 49 -4.54 2.41 -7.35
C PHE A 49 -6.02 2.01 -7.42
N CYS A 50 -6.34 0.87 -6.84
CA CYS A 50 -7.68 0.33 -6.76
C CYS A 50 -8.14 0.22 -5.31
N TYR A 51 -9.45 0.26 -5.09
CA TYR A 51 -10.03 -0.03 -3.78
C TYR A 51 -9.62 -1.43 -3.34
N ALA A 52 -9.38 -1.60 -2.05
CA ALA A 52 -9.01 -2.88 -1.45
C ALA A 52 -10.14 -3.48 -0.61
N LEU A 53 -10.28 -4.79 -0.65
CA LEU A 53 -11.08 -5.56 0.30
C LEU A 53 -10.16 -6.31 1.26
N VAL A 54 -10.64 -6.54 2.48
CA VAL A 54 -9.95 -7.44 3.41
C VAL A 54 -10.46 -8.87 3.18
N VAL A 55 -9.59 -9.73 2.66
CA VAL A 55 -9.85 -11.15 2.45
C VAL A 55 -8.80 -11.92 3.26
N GLU A 56 -9.26 -12.76 4.19
CA GLU A 56 -8.37 -13.52 5.10
C GLU A 56 -7.35 -12.62 5.82
N GLY A 57 -7.79 -11.41 6.23
CA GLY A 57 -6.94 -10.45 6.93
C GLY A 57 -5.89 -9.74 6.05
N ARG A 58 -5.95 -9.88 4.73
CA ARG A 58 -5.05 -9.23 3.76
C ARG A 58 -5.83 -8.32 2.81
N PHE A 59 -5.19 -7.24 2.36
CA PHE A 59 -5.73 -6.42 1.28
C PHE A 59 -5.64 -7.12 -0.07
N VAL A 60 -6.77 -7.15 -0.77
CA VAL A 60 -6.92 -7.66 -2.14
C VAL A 60 -7.55 -6.57 -3.00
N SER A 61 -6.96 -6.32 -4.17
CA SER A 61 -7.49 -5.37 -5.15
C SER A 61 -8.90 -5.78 -5.59
N THR A 62 -9.80 -4.80 -5.66
CA THR A 62 -11.13 -4.95 -6.28
C THR A 62 -11.09 -4.81 -7.80
N GLY A 63 -9.97 -4.33 -8.36
CA GLY A 63 -9.86 -3.91 -9.76
C GLY A 63 -10.61 -2.61 -10.10
N VAL A 64 -11.31 -2.00 -9.14
CA VAL A 64 -11.99 -0.71 -9.32
C VAL A 64 -11.05 0.41 -8.89
N SER A 65 -10.73 1.30 -9.81
CA SER A 65 -9.87 2.47 -9.55
C SER A 65 -10.44 3.36 -8.44
N VAL A 66 -9.58 3.91 -7.59
CA VAL A 66 -9.96 4.89 -6.54
C VAL A 66 -10.44 6.23 -7.11
N ALA A 67 -10.24 6.47 -8.41
CA ALA A 67 -10.80 7.61 -9.13
C ALA A 67 -12.27 7.39 -9.57
N SER A 68 -12.78 6.17 -9.42
CA SER A 68 -14.19 5.81 -9.67
C SER A 68 -14.97 5.71 -8.36
N PRO A 69 -16.32 5.69 -8.39
CA PRO A 69 -17.10 5.46 -7.18
C PRO A 69 -16.72 4.13 -6.49
N PRO A 70 -16.77 4.07 -5.13
CA PRO A 70 -16.39 2.87 -4.39
C PRO A 70 -17.34 1.70 -4.70
N PRO A 71 -16.80 0.49 -4.94
CA PRO A 71 -17.64 -0.69 -5.14
C PRO A 71 -18.32 -1.10 -3.84
N PRO A 72 -19.46 -1.82 -3.91
CA PRO A 72 -20.15 -2.31 -2.72
C PRO A 72 -19.26 -3.27 -1.93
N GLY A 73 -19.34 -3.19 -0.59
CA GLY A 73 -18.62 -4.07 0.33
C GLY A 73 -17.24 -3.60 0.76
N VAL A 74 -16.73 -2.48 0.23
CA VAL A 74 -15.49 -1.87 0.72
C VAL A 74 -15.74 -1.15 2.04
N GLU A 75 -15.09 -1.61 3.09
CA GLU A 75 -15.17 -1.01 4.43
C GLU A 75 -14.16 0.13 4.59
N ARG A 76 -14.62 1.25 5.15
CA ARG A 76 -13.75 2.39 5.45
C ARG A 76 -12.85 2.09 6.65
N HIS A 77 -11.62 2.62 6.61
CA HIS A 77 -10.61 2.46 7.65
C HIS A 77 -10.27 1.01 7.99
N ALA A 78 -10.59 0.08 7.07
CA ALA A 78 -10.21 -1.31 7.20
C ALA A 78 -8.68 -1.42 7.18
N ALA A 79 -8.16 -2.38 7.93
CA ALA A 79 -6.74 -2.65 8.04
C ALA A 79 -6.47 -4.14 7.81
N GLU A 80 -5.27 -4.44 7.32
CA GLU A 80 -4.78 -5.82 7.35
C GLU A 80 -4.64 -6.30 8.80
N SER A 81 -4.81 -7.60 8.99
CA SER A 81 -4.56 -8.25 10.27
C SER A 81 -3.11 -8.05 10.72
N ASP A 82 -2.91 -8.06 12.05
CA ASP A 82 -1.57 -7.93 12.63
C ASP A 82 -0.61 -9.00 12.11
N GLU A 83 -1.08 -10.24 11.92
CA GLU A 83 -0.29 -11.34 11.38
C GLU A 83 0.25 -11.02 9.97
N VAL A 84 -0.62 -10.53 9.08
CA VAL A 84 -0.25 -10.13 7.71
C VAL A 84 0.74 -8.97 7.74
N ARG A 85 0.48 -7.98 8.59
CA ARG A 85 1.35 -6.81 8.74
C ARG A 85 2.75 -7.19 9.24
N THR A 86 2.83 -7.98 10.31
CA THR A 86 4.10 -8.47 10.87
C THR A 86 4.88 -9.30 9.85
N ARG A 87 4.19 -10.15 9.08
CA ARG A 87 4.82 -10.92 8.01
C ARG A 87 5.41 -10.02 6.93
N LYS A 88 4.64 -9.04 6.43
CA LYS A 88 5.14 -8.08 5.41
C LYS A 88 6.35 -7.29 5.90
N ILE A 89 6.32 -6.81 7.15
CA ILE A 89 7.45 -6.11 7.78
C ILE A 89 8.69 -7.02 7.80
N ARG A 90 8.54 -8.25 8.26
CA ARG A 90 9.64 -9.23 8.31
C ARG A 90 10.23 -9.51 6.93
N ASP A 91 9.37 -9.76 5.94
CA ASP A 91 9.78 -10.02 4.56
C ASP A 91 10.56 -8.81 3.99
N ARG A 92 10.09 -7.59 4.29
CA ARG A 92 10.76 -6.36 3.85
C ARG A 92 12.13 -6.16 4.51
N THR A 93 12.23 -6.39 5.83
CA THR A 93 13.50 -6.34 6.55
C THR A 93 14.52 -7.31 5.96
N GLN A 94 14.12 -8.56 5.70
CA GLN A 94 15.02 -9.56 5.11
C GLN A 94 15.48 -9.17 3.69
N GLN A 95 14.60 -8.58 2.87
CA GLN A 95 14.99 -8.09 1.54
C GLN A 95 16.02 -6.95 1.62
N MET A 96 15.91 -6.07 2.60
CA MET A 96 16.85 -4.96 2.79
C MET A 96 18.22 -5.45 3.25
N GLU A 97 18.26 -6.42 4.17
CA GLU A 97 19.50 -7.09 4.62
C GLU A 97 20.21 -7.82 3.47
N GLN A 98 19.45 -8.53 2.62
CA GLN A 98 20.02 -9.20 1.45
C GLN A 98 20.60 -8.21 0.44
N ARG A 99 19.94 -7.07 0.22
CA ARG A 99 20.43 -6.01 -0.68
C ARG A 99 21.68 -5.33 -0.12
N SER A 100 21.76 -5.09 1.18
CA SER A 100 22.94 -4.47 1.79
C SER A 100 24.16 -5.39 1.77
N HIS A 101 23.97 -6.72 1.83
CA HIS A 101 25.04 -7.70 1.66
C HIS A 101 25.43 -7.96 0.20
N ALA A 102 24.56 -7.65 -0.77
CA ALA A 102 24.80 -7.89 -2.20
C ALA A 102 25.45 -6.71 -2.95
N ALA A 103 25.69 -5.56 -2.31
CA ALA A 103 26.41 -4.45 -2.93
C ALA A 103 27.93 -4.76 -2.97
N PRO A 104 28.57 -4.91 -4.15
CA PRO A 104 30.01 -5.11 -4.23
C PRO A 104 30.74 -3.80 -3.98
N LYS A 105 31.91 -3.89 -3.34
CA LYS A 105 32.92 -2.82 -3.32
C LYS A 105 33.35 -2.57 -4.77
N GLU A 106 33.10 -1.36 -5.28
CA GLU A 106 33.83 -0.87 -6.45
C GLU A 106 35.28 -0.63 -6.00
N GLU A 107 36.21 -1.32 -6.67
CA GLU A 107 37.67 -1.19 -6.55
C GLU A 107 38.20 -0.26 -7.65
#